data_AF-A0A7K0CWT3-F1
#
_entry.id   AF-A0A7K0CWT3-F1
#
_cell.length_a   1.000
_cell.length_b   1.000
_cell.length_c   1.000
_cell.angle_alpha   90.00
_cell.angle_beta   90.00
_cell.angle_gamma   90.00
#
_symmetry.space_group_name_H-M   'P 1'
#
loop_
_entity.id
_entity.type
_entity.pdbx_description
1 polymer ?
#
loop_
_entity_poly.entity_id
_entity_poly.type
_entity_poly.pdbx_seq_one_letter_code
_entity_poly.pdbx_strand_id
1 'polypeptide(L)'
;MSPLALVCLAVALFAVPHSAGTRRYRALFGVRGDARKVSSHRLFRVGAGLGVAAAAVAGIGAFLAALLLVATVGLRRRRARETRRHRAECVALLEGLETVIGELRVGTHPSAAAAVAAEEVEGIAARAFAIGSARSRLGGSAAAGLRTPDSVIAADLARIADAWQLADHHGLALAELLTAARSDLAGRIRFRDRTTAALAGARASAVLLSTLPLLGLALGHLMHAAPLHVLLTPGPGTLLLPLGTALICTGLLWADAITSQVPT
;
A
#
# COMPACT_ATOMS: atom_id res chain seq x y z
N MET A 1 13.42 31.84 19.43
CA MET A 1 12.70 30.63 19.88
C MET A 1 13.75 29.55 20.12
N SER A 2 13.86 29.06 21.36
CA SER A 2 14.93 28.14 21.74
C SER A 2 14.81 26.81 20.97
N PRO A 3 15.92 26.22 20.50
CA PRO A 3 15.91 24.96 19.74
C PRO A 3 15.22 23.83 20.51
N LEU A 4 15.25 23.90 21.85
CA LEU A 4 14.52 23.02 22.77
C LEU A 4 12.99 23.09 22.61
N ALA A 5 12.41 24.26 22.36
CA ALA A 5 10.97 24.41 22.18
C ALA A 5 10.49 23.75 20.87
N LEU A 6 11.32 23.79 19.82
CA LEU A 6 11.05 23.12 18.54
C LEU A 6 11.27 21.61 18.63
N VAL A 7 12.25 21.14 19.40
CA VAL A 7 12.41 19.71 19.72
C VAL A 7 11.21 19.19 20.51
N CYS A 8 10.73 19.94 21.51
CA CYS A 8 9.51 19.59 22.24
C CYS A 8 8.25 19.59 21.35
N LEU A 9 8.13 20.52 20.41
CA LEU A 9 6.99 20.60 19.49
C LEU A 9 7.03 19.51 18.41
N ALA A 10 8.22 19.14 17.94
CA ALA A 10 8.44 17.99 17.07
C ALA A 10 8.10 16.69 17.81
N VAL A 11 8.59 16.51 19.03
CA VAL A 11 8.26 15.36 19.89
C VAL A 11 6.75 15.31 20.17
N ALA A 12 6.08 16.45 20.38
CA ALA A 12 4.64 16.52 20.59
C ALA A 12 3.84 16.11 19.34
N LEU A 13 4.24 16.56 18.13
CA LEU A 13 3.65 16.11 16.87
C LEU A 13 3.93 14.61 16.59
N PHE A 14 5.09 14.09 17.01
CA PHE A 14 5.42 12.66 16.98
C PHE A 14 4.64 11.83 18.03
N ALA A 15 4.20 12.48 19.11
CA ALA A 15 3.44 11.88 20.19
C ALA A 15 1.93 11.93 19.97
N VAL A 16 1.41 12.53 18.88
CA VAL A 16 0.01 12.37 18.47
C VAL A 16 -0.12 11.02 17.75
N PRO A 17 -0.60 9.95 18.40
CA PRO A 17 -0.85 8.69 17.72
C PRO A 17 -2.00 8.88 16.73
N HIS A 18 -1.70 8.98 15.44
CA HIS A 18 -2.74 8.96 14.40
C HIS A 18 -3.32 7.54 14.18
N SER A 19 -3.54 6.78 15.26
CA SER A 19 -4.15 5.47 15.22
C SER A 19 -4.81 5.04 16.54
N ALA A 20 -5.27 5.99 17.36
CA ALA A 20 -6.15 5.67 18.50
C ALA A 20 -7.62 5.41 18.10
N GLY A 21 -8.02 5.69 16.85
CA GLY A 21 -9.40 5.49 16.39
C GLY A 21 -9.76 4.08 15.90
N THR A 22 -8.80 3.27 15.42
CA THR A 22 -9.11 2.03 14.69
C THR A 22 -9.08 0.75 15.53
N ARG A 23 -8.68 0.83 16.81
CA ARG A 23 -8.71 -0.33 17.74
C ARG A 23 -10.09 -0.54 18.35
N ARG A 24 -10.87 0.52 18.55
CA ARG A 24 -12.16 0.45 19.25
C ARG A 24 -13.29 -0.11 18.36
N TYR A 25 -13.19 0.06 17.04
CA TYR A 25 -14.14 -0.53 16.08
C TYR A 25 -13.90 -2.02 15.78
N ARG A 26 -12.66 -2.52 15.93
CA ARG A 26 -12.32 -3.95 15.78
C ARG A 26 -12.84 -4.83 16.93
N ALA A 27 -13.07 -4.25 18.11
CA ALA A 27 -13.61 -4.99 19.25
C ALA A 27 -15.13 -5.23 19.14
N LEU A 28 -15.84 -4.41 18.36
CA LEU A 28 -17.29 -4.54 18.13
C LEU A 28 -17.63 -5.47 16.96
N PHE A 29 -16.74 -5.59 15.96
CA PHE A 29 -16.86 -6.53 14.86
C PHE A 29 -15.74 -7.55 14.95
N GLY A 30 -16.02 -8.69 15.61
CA GLY A 30 -15.08 -9.78 15.87
C GLY A 30 -14.50 -10.43 14.61
N VAL A 31 -13.59 -9.73 13.95
CA VAL A 31 -12.77 -10.25 12.86
C VAL A 31 -11.54 -10.90 13.48
N ARG A 32 -11.55 -12.24 13.57
CA ARG A 32 -10.33 -13.03 13.74
C ARG A 32 -9.54 -12.92 12.45
N GLY A 33 -8.53 -12.06 12.46
CA GLY A 33 -7.60 -11.87 11.36
C GLY A 33 -6.67 -10.71 11.71
N ASP A 34 -5.44 -10.97 12.16
CA ASP A 34 -4.40 -11.41 11.22
C ASP A 34 -2.99 -11.31 11.85
N ALA A 35 -2.12 -12.17 11.32
CA ALA A 35 -0.67 -12.33 11.40
C ALA A 35 0.17 -11.30 12.17
N ARG A 36 1.21 -11.85 12.85
CA ARG A 36 2.31 -11.14 13.52
C ARG A 36 2.86 -10.00 12.65
N LYS A 37 2.37 -8.80 12.91
CA LYS A 37 2.77 -7.56 12.26
C LYS A 37 4.16 -7.15 12.77
N VAL A 38 5.23 -7.73 12.23
CA VAL A 38 6.60 -7.22 12.48
C VAL A 38 6.62 -5.77 12.03
N SER A 39 6.75 -4.90 13.02
CA SER A 39 6.10 -3.62 12.91
C SER A 39 6.92 -2.62 12.12
N SER A 40 6.37 -2.20 10.98
CA SER A 40 6.81 -1.00 10.25
C SER A 40 7.05 0.21 11.15
N HIS A 41 6.30 0.30 12.26
CA HIS A 41 6.41 1.40 13.19
C HIS A 41 7.75 1.41 13.93
N ARG A 42 8.39 0.26 14.19
CA ARG A 42 9.71 0.20 14.83
C ARG A 42 10.81 0.71 13.92
N LEU A 43 10.82 0.24 12.66
CA LEU A 43 11.78 0.72 11.64
C LEU A 43 11.62 2.23 11.35
N PHE A 44 10.39 2.75 11.36
CA PHE A 44 10.12 4.19 11.20
C PHE A 44 10.57 4.99 12.43
N ARG A 45 10.31 4.48 13.64
CA ARG A 45 10.75 5.11 14.90
C ARG A 45 12.27 5.14 15.05
N VAL A 46 12.96 4.07 14.65
CA VAL A 46 14.44 4.02 14.67
C VAL A 46 15.03 5.01 13.66
N GLY A 47 14.50 5.05 12.43
CA GLY A 47 14.95 6.03 11.43
C GLY A 47 14.65 7.48 11.83
N ALA A 48 13.50 7.75 12.44
CA ALA A 48 13.14 9.06 12.96
C ALA A 48 14.01 9.46 14.16
N GLY A 49 14.29 8.53 15.08
CA GLY A 49 15.19 8.77 16.22
C GLY A 49 16.61 9.12 15.79
N LEU A 50 17.12 8.44 14.76
CA LEU A 50 18.42 8.76 14.17
C LEU A 50 18.43 10.16 13.53
N GLY A 51 17.33 10.56 12.88
CA GLY A 51 17.18 11.89 12.27
C GLY A 51 17.11 13.02 13.30
N VAL A 52 16.43 12.80 14.43
CA VAL A 52 16.39 13.76 15.55
C VAL A 52 17.76 13.90 16.22
N ALA A 53 18.50 12.79 16.38
CA ALA A 53 19.87 12.83 16.89
C ALA A 53 20.83 13.59 15.95
N ALA A 54 20.71 13.39 14.64
CA ALA A 54 21.50 14.12 13.64
C ALA A 54 21.18 15.63 13.61
N ALA A 55 19.90 15.99 13.80
CA ALA A 55 19.46 17.38 13.89
C ALA A 55 20.01 18.13 15.11
N ALA A 56 20.15 17.44 16.25
CA ALA A 56 20.69 18.02 17.47
C ALA A 56 22.18 18.38 17.35
N VAL A 57 22.91 17.70 16.46
CA VAL A 57 24.36 17.90 16.27
C VAL A 57 24.67 18.87 15.12
N ALA A 58 23.85 18.93 14.06
CA ALA A 58 24.18 19.65 12.82
C ALA A 58 23.25 20.83 12.45
N GLY A 59 22.28 21.18 13.32
CA GLY A 59 21.44 22.37 13.14
C GLY A 59 20.22 22.17 12.22
N ILE A 60 19.52 23.28 11.93
CA ILE A 60 18.15 23.25 11.36
C ILE A 60 18.07 22.68 9.94
N GLY A 61 19.13 22.81 9.14
CA GLY A 61 19.21 22.24 7.79
C GLY A 61 19.20 20.71 7.79
N ALA A 62 19.94 20.09 8.73
CA ALA A 62 19.96 18.65 8.92
C ALA A 62 18.60 18.11 9.42
N PHE A 63 17.91 18.87 10.27
CA PHE A 63 16.56 18.54 10.71
C PHE A 63 15.56 18.49 9.53
N LEU A 64 15.53 19.53 8.70
CA LEU A 64 14.62 19.60 7.55
C LEU A 64 14.88 18.48 6.54
N ALA A 65 16.15 18.18 6.26
CA ALA A 65 16.51 17.08 5.39
C ALA A 65 16.11 15.71 5.96
N ALA A 66 16.36 15.46 7.25
CA ALA A 66 15.93 14.25 7.91
C ALA A 66 14.40 14.10 7.89
N LEU A 67 13.66 15.18 8.13
CA LEU A 67 12.19 15.19 8.05
C LEU A 67 11.69 14.85 6.64
N LEU A 68 12.26 15.47 5.60
CA LEU A 68 11.91 15.20 4.20
C LEU A 68 12.18 13.75 3.80
N LEU A 69 13.33 13.19 4.19
CA LEU A 69 13.68 11.79 3.95
C LEU A 69 12.72 10.84 4.67
N VAL A 70 12.47 11.07 5.96
CA VAL A 70 11.57 10.23 6.76
C VAL A 70 10.14 10.28 6.21
N ALA A 71 9.64 11.47 5.85
CA ALA A 71 8.33 11.64 5.24
C ALA A 71 8.23 10.91 3.91
N THR A 72 9.21 11.09 3.02
CA THR A 72 9.24 10.46 1.69
C THR A 72 9.30 8.94 1.79
N VAL A 73 10.26 8.40 2.56
CA VAL A 73 10.37 6.94 2.77
C VAL A 73 9.11 6.38 3.44
N GLY A 74 8.51 7.12 4.37
CA GLY A 74 7.25 6.78 5.00
C GLY A 74 6.10 6.65 4.00
N LEU A 75 5.91 7.64 3.13
CA LEU A 75 4.90 7.64 2.08
C LEU A 75 5.11 6.51 1.07
N ARG A 76 6.34 6.32 0.59
CA ARG A 76 6.69 5.25 -0.37
C ARG A 76 6.41 3.87 0.22
N ARG A 77 6.79 3.64 1.48
CA ARG A 77 6.51 2.37 2.17
C ARG A 77 5.01 2.15 2.38
N ARG A 78 4.25 3.19 2.68
CA ARG A 78 2.77 3.10 2.80
C ARG A 78 2.15 2.69 1.47
N ARG A 79 2.48 3.39 0.38
CA ARG A 79 2.00 3.07 -0.97
C ARG A 79 2.40 1.64 -1.39
N ALA A 80 3.66 1.26 -1.18
CA ALA A 80 4.12 -0.10 -1.50
C ALA A 80 3.39 -1.18 -0.69
N ARG A 81 3.03 -0.90 0.57
CA ARG A 81 2.24 -1.81 1.42
C ARG A 81 0.80 -1.91 0.93
N GLU A 82 0.18 -0.81 0.56
CA GLU A 82 -1.18 -0.80 -0.01
C GLU A 82 -1.23 -1.59 -1.31
N THR A 83 -0.29 -1.40 -2.23
CA THR A 83 -0.21 -2.18 -3.47
C THR A 83 0.01 -3.67 -3.21
N ARG A 84 0.87 -4.03 -2.25
CA ARG A 84 1.09 -5.43 -1.85
C ARG A 84 -0.18 -6.05 -1.25
N ARG A 85 -0.88 -5.29 -0.40
CA ARG A 85 -2.13 -5.73 0.21
C ARG A 85 -3.22 -5.91 -0.83
N HIS A 86 -3.40 -4.94 -1.73
CA HIS A 86 -4.32 -5.04 -2.85
C HIS A 86 -4.06 -6.31 -3.67
N ARG A 87 -2.81 -6.57 -4.05
CA ARG A 87 -2.44 -7.79 -4.78
C ARG A 87 -2.77 -9.07 -4.03
N ALA A 88 -2.43 -9.16 -2.75
CA ALA A 88 -2.73 -10.35 -1.93
C ALA A 88 -4.25 -10.60 -1.85
N GLU A 89 -5.03 -9.53 -1.67
CA GLU A 89 -6.50 -9.61 -1.59
C GLU A 89 -7.13 -9.95 -2.96
N CYS A 90 -6.57 -9.47 -4.08
CA CYS A 90 -6.99 -9.89 -5.43
C CYS A 90 -6.71 -11.37 -5.68
N VAL A 91 -5.59 -11.90 -5.20
CA VAL A 91 -5.27 -13.33 -5.32
C VAL A 91 -6.25 -14.18 -4.52
N ALA A 92 -6.50 -13.83 -3.25
CA ALA A 92 -7.50 -14.50 -2.43
C ALA A 92 -8.91 -14.42 -3.04
N LEU A 93 -9.25 -13.31 -3.71
CA LEU A 93 -10.51 -13.17 -4.43
C LEU A 93 -10.60 -14.09 -5.65
N LEU A 94 -9.51 -14.24 -6.43
CA LEU A 94 -9.47 -15.16 -7.58
C LEU A 94 -9.60 -16.62 -7.16
N GLU A 95 -8.97 -16.99 -6.03
CA GLU A 95 -9.06 -18.32 -5.43
C GLU A 95 -10.48 -18.59 -4.91
N GLY A 96 -11.07 -17.65 -4.16
CA GLY A 96 -12.44 -17.81 -3.67
C GLY A 96 -13.46 -17.87 -4.81
N LEU A 97 -13.27 -17.10 -5.89
CA LEU A 97 -14.09 -17.22 -7.10
C LEU A 97 -13.97 -18.59 -7.75
N GLU A 98 -12.77 -19.18 -7.79
CA GLU A 98 -12.54 -20.52 -8.33
C GLU A 98 -13.30 -21.57 -7.51
N THR A 99 -13.27 -21.47 -6.19
CA THR A 99 -14.07 -22.32 -5.29
C THR A 99 -15.57 -22.15 -5.55
N VAL A 100 -16.09 -20.91 -5.61
CA VAL A 100 -17.51 -20.65 -5.92
C VAL A 100 -17.90 -21.25 -7.27
N ILE A 101 -17.10 -21.02 -8.32
CA ILE A 101 -17.39 -21.54 -9.67
C ILE A 101 -17.38 -23.08 -9.67
N GLY A 102 -16.43 -23.71 -8.97
CA GLY A 102 -16.36 -25.16 -8.82
C GLY A 102 -17.62 -25.73 -8.18
N GLU A 103 -18.03 -25.18 -7.04
CA GLU A 103 -19.25 -25.57 -6.33
C GLU A 103 -20.51 -25.39 -7.19
N LEU A 104 -20.64 -24.24 -7.87
CA LEU A 104 -21.78 -23.98 -8.76
C LEU A 104 -21.85 -24.98 -9.92
N ARG A 105 -20.71 -25.43 -10.47
CA ARG A 105 -20.66 -26.42 -11.55
C ARG A 105 -21.09 -27.82 -11.11
N VAL A 106 -20.93 -28.13 -9.82
CA VAL A 106 -21.45 -29.37 -9.22
C VAL A 106 -22.94 -29.26 -8.88
N GLY A 107 -23.53 -28.08 -9.07
CA GLY A 107 -24.95 -27.80 -8.80
C GLY A 107 -25.23 -27.32 -7.38
N THR A 108 -24.19 -26.97 -6.61
CA THR A 108 -24.34 -26.41 -5.27
C THR A 108 -25.06 -25.07 -5.32
N HIS A 109 -25.94 -24.82 -4.35
CA HIS A 109 -26.67 -23.55 -4.25
C HIS A 109 -25.70 -22.35 -4.06
N PRO A 110 -25.91 -21.19 -4.71
CA PRO A 110 -24.96 -20.06 -4.68
C PRO A 110 -24.57 -19.57 -3.27
N SER A 111 -25.51 -19.62 -2.32
CA SER A 111 -25.21 -19.25 -0.93
C SER A 111 -24.30 -20.25 -0.21
N ALA A 112 -24.40 -21.55 -0.53
CA ALA A 112 -23.52 -22.58 0.00
C ALA A 112 -22.14 -22.53 -0.67
N ALA A 113 -22.10 -22.32 -1.99
CA ALA A 113 -20.86 -22.10 -2.73
C ALA A 113 -20.05 -20.91 -2.16
N ALA A 114 -20.73 -19.79 -1.86
CA ALA A 114 -20.11 -18.65 -1.21
C ALA A 114 -19.67 -18.94 0.24
N ALA A 115 -20.36 -19.83 0.97
CA ALA A 115 -19.92 -20.23 2.31
C ALA A 115 -18.61 -21.03 2.25
N VAL A 116 -18.52 -22.01 1.33
CA VAL A 116 -17.31 -22.83 1.14
C VAL A 116 -16.13 -21.93 0.75
N ALA A 117 -16.32 -21.02 -0.21
CA ALA A 117 -15.28 -20.07 -0.59
C ALA A 117 -14.82 -19.15 0.55
N ALA A 118 -15.71 -18.83 1.49
CA ALA A 118 -15.36 -18.03 2.66
C ALA A 118 -14.52 -18.78 3.70
N GLU A 119 -14.56 -20.12 3.68
CA GLU A 119 -13.75 -20.98 4.55
C GLU A 119 -12.38 -21.30 3.92
N GLU A 120 -12.30 -21.36 2.59
CA GLU A 120 -11.07 -21.70 1.85
C GLU A 120 -10.09 -20.52 1.71
N VAL A 121 -10.57 -19.28 1.78
CA VAL A 121 -9.73 -18.09 1.60
C VAL A 121 -9.69 -17.22 2.85
N GLU A 122 -8.71 -16.32 2.91
CA GLU A 122 -8.56 -15.38 4.02
C GLU A 122 -8.81 -13.92 3.59
N GLY A 123 -8.87 -13.02 4.56
CA GLY A 123 -8.88 -11.57 4.32
C GLY A 123 -10.26 -11.00 3.95
N ILE A 124 -10.24 -9.99 3.08
CA ILE A 124 -11.43 -9.23 2.69
C ILE A 124 -12.34 -10.08 1.80
N ALA A 125 -11.76 -10.88 0.90
CA ALA A 125 -12.52 -11.78 0.02
C ALA A 125 -13.35 -12.79 0.84
N ALA A 126 -12.74 -13.45 1.82
CA ALA A 126 -13.41 -14.39 2.73
C ALA A 126 -14.61 -13.74 3.43
N ARG A 127 -14.40 -12.54 3.99
CA ARG A 127 -15.46 -11.79 4.66
C ARG A 127 -16.59 -11.40 3.70
N ALA A 128 -16.26 -10.99 2.48
CA ALA A 128 -17.24 -10.61 1.47
C ALA A 128 -18.11 -11.81 1.07
N PHE A 129 -17.51 -12.98 0.86
CA PHE A 129 -18.23 -14.23 0.58
C PHE A 129 -19.08 -14.70 1.76
N ALA A 130 -18.56 -14.62 3.00
CA ALA A 130 -19.32 -14.97 4.21
C ALA A 130 -20.56 -14.08 4.38
N ILE A 131 -20.41 -12.77 4.19
CA ILE A 131 -21.54 -11.82 4.26
C ILE A 131 -22.53 -12.09 3.13
N GLY A 132 -22.05 -12.33 1.90
CA GLY A 132 -22.90 -12.68 0.76
C GLY A 132 -23.73 -13.94 1.01
N SER A 133 -23.09 -15.00 1.50
CA SER A 133 -23.76 -16.25 1.90
C SER A 133 -24.81 -16.01 2.98
N ALA A 134 -24.44 -15.34 4.08
CA ALA A 134 -25.34 -15.06 5.18
C ALA A 134 -26.56 -14.23 4.73
N ARG A 135 -26.35 -13.21 3.89
CA ARG A 135 -27.45 -12.40 3.34
C ARG A 135 -28.39 -13.23 2.47
N SER A 136 -27.84 -14.09 1.61
CA SER A 136 -28.65 -14.96 0.75
C SER A 136 -29.49 -15.95 1.53
N ARG A 137 -28.94 -16.56 2.60
CA ARG A 137 -29.69 -17.45 3.51
C ARG A 137 -30.83 -16.75 4.25
N LEU A 138 -30.76 -15.43 4.41
CA LEU A 138 -31.80 -14.60 5.02
C LEU A 138 -32.78 -14.01 3.98
N GLY A 139 -32.73 -14.46 2.72
CA GLY A 139 -33.58 -13.96 1.64
C GLY A 139 -33.11 -12.65 0.99
N GLY A 140 -31.91 -12.18 1.32
CA GLY A 140 -31.29 -11.01 0.70
C GLY A 140 -30.43 -11.36 -0.52
N SER A 141 -29.88 -10.35 -1.19
CA SER A 141 -28.95 -10.55 -2.32
C SER A 141 -27.54 -10.89 -1.84
N ALA A 142 -26.94 -11.96 -2.39
CA ALA A 142 -25.53 -12.32 -2.17
C ALA A 142 -24.58 -11.26 -2.73
N ALA A 143 -24.90 -10.69 -3.91
CA ALA A 143 -24.15 -9.62 -4.54
C ALA A 143 -24.00 -8.39 -3.62
N ALA A 144 -25.02 -8.06 -2.83
CA ALA A 144 -24.92 -6.97 -1.86
C ALA A 144 -23.87 -7.23 -0.75
N GLY A 145 -23.59 -8.49 -0.42
CA GLY A 145 -22.54 -8.84 0.56
C GLY A 145 -21.13 -8.68 0.01
N LEU A 146 -20.96 -8.72 -1.31
CA LEU A 146 -19.68 -8.47 -1.97
C LEU A 146 -19.30 -6.98 -1.97
N ARG A 147 -20.29 -6.07 -1.97
CA ARG A 147 -20.03 -4.62 -2.03
C ARG A 147 -19.43 -4.09 -0.71
N THR A 148 -18.10 -3.98 -0.68
CA THR A 148 -17.34 -3.44 0.46
C THR A 148 -16.58 -2.17 0.04
N PRO A 149 -17.19 -0.97 0.13
CA PRO A 149 -16.65 0.27 -0.43
C PRO A 149 -15.34 0.74 0.22
N ASP A 150 -15.13 0.46 1.50
CA ASP A 150 -13.91 0.85 2.23
C ASP A 150 -12.74 -0.13 2.04
N SER A 151 -12.90 -1.14 1.18
CA SER A 151 -11.87 -2.16 0.96
C SER A 151 -10.85 -1.75 -0.09
N VAL A 152 -9.63 -2.28 0.04
CA VAL A 152 -8.57 -2.07 -0.95
C VAL A 152 -8.90 -2.71 -2.32
N ILE A 153 -9.88 -3.62 -2.37
CA ILE A 153 -10.36 -4.32 -3.58
C ILE A 153 -11.81 -3.95 -3.92
N ALA A 154 -12.30 -2.78 -3.47
CA ALA A 154 -13.71 -2.40 -3.59
C ALA A 154 -14.20 -2.41 -5.04
N ALA A 155 -13.38 -1.91 -5.97
CA ALA A 155 -13.72 -1.88 -7.40
C ALA A 155 -13.83 -3.29 -8.01
N ASP A 156 -12.97 -4.23 -7.60
CA ASP A 156 -12.99 -5.60 -8.12
C ASP A 156 -14.17 -6.38 -7.54
N LEU A 157 -14.44 -6.21 -6.24
CA LEU A 157 -15.63 -6.77 -5.60
C LEU A 157 -16.93 -6.22 -6.18
N ALA A 158 -17.00 -4.92 -6.49
CA ALA A 158 -18.16 -4.31 -7.11
C ALA A 158 -18.46 -4.93 -8.49
N ARG A 159 -17.43 -5.12 -9.33
CA ARG A 159 -17.59 -5.77 -10.64
C ARG A 159 -18.11 -7.21 -10.54
N ILE A 160 -17.63 -7.96 -9.55
CA ILE A 160 -18.13 -9.33 -9.29
C ILE A 160 -19.56 -9.27 -8.77
N ALA A 161 -19.88 -8.34 -7.88
CA ALA A 161 -21.24 -8.13 -7.39
C ALA A 161 -22.20 -7.80 -8.56
N ASP A 162 -21.77 -6.98 -9.51
CA ASP A 162 -22.56 -6.64 -10.70
C ASP A 162 -22.80 -7.87 -11.58
N ALA A 163 -21.77 -8.67 -11.84
CA ALA A 163 -21.89 -9.93 -12.58
C ALA A 163 -22.83 -10.92 -11.88
N TRP A 164 -22.73 -11.03 -10.55
CA TRP A 164 -23.60 -11.88 -9.75
C TRP A 164 -25.06 -11.39 -9.80
N GLN A 165 -25.28 -10.09 -9.59
CA GLN A 165 -26.60 -9.49 -9.62
C GLN A 165 -27.26 -9.62 -11.00
N LEU A 166 -26.48 -9.51 -12.08
CA LEU A 166 -26.96 -9.74 -13.43
C LEU A 166 -27.42 -11.20 -13.62
N ALA A 167 -26.68 -12.17 -13.08
CA ALA A 167 -27.08 -13.57 -13.11
C ALA A 167 -28.38 -13.81 -12.35
N ASP A 168 -28.49 -13.29 -11.12
CA ASP A 168 -29.67 -13.43 -10.27
C ASP A 168 -30.92 -12.79 -10.92
N HIS A 169 -30.76 -11.63 -11.56
CA HIS A 169 -31.90 -10.89 -12.12
C HIS A 169 -32.39 -11.46 -13.46
N HIS A 170 -31.49 -11.98 -14.28
CA HIS A 170 -31.80 -12.49 -15.63
C HIS A 170 -31.83 -14.02 -15.73
N GLY A 171 -31.63 -14.74 -14.62
CA GLY A 171 -31.62 -16.21 -14.61
C GLY A 171 -30.48 -16.81 -15.43
N LEU A 172 -29.36 -16.10 -15.55
CA LEU A 172 -28.21 -16.57 -16.32
C LEU A 172 -27.41 -17.59 -15.52
N ALA A 173 -26.63 -18.41 -16.23
CA ALA A 173 -25.69 -19.34 -15.59
C ALA A 173 -24.62 -18.55 -14.80
N LEU A 174 -24.82 -18.44 -13.48
CA LEU A 174 -23.93 -17.69 -12.59
C LEU A 174 -22.47 -18.16 -12.69
N ALA A 175 -22.25 -19.48 -12.84
CA ALA A 175 -20.91 -20.04 -13.00
C ALA A 175 -20.17 -19.47 -14.22
N GLU A 176 -20.87 -19.26 -15.35
CA GLU A 176 -20.26 -18.72 -16.57
C GLU A 176 -19.95 -17.23 -16.44
N LEU A 177 -20.87 -16.45 -15.84
CA LEU A 177 -20.62 -15.03 -15.58
C LEU A 177 -19.48 -14.79 -14.58
N LEU A 178 -19.41 -15.59 -13.52
CA LEU A 178 -18.30 -15.52 -12.57
C LEU A 178 -16.98 -16.01 -13.21
N THR A 179 -17.02 -16.98 -14.12
CA THR A 179 -15.84 -17.41 -14.90
C THR A 179 -15.31 -16.29 -15.79
N ALA A 180 -16.22 -15.56 -16.45
CA ALA A 180 -15.86 -14.39 -17.24
C ALA A 180 -15.27 -13.27 -16.36
N ALA A 181 -15.91 -12.95 -15.22
CA ALA A 181 -15.42 -11.95 -14.27
C ALA A 181 -14.04 -12.32 -13.68
N ARG A 182 -13.83 -13.61 -13.34
CA ARG A 182 -12.54 -14.12 -12.88
C ARG A 182 -11.46 -13.96 -13.96
N SER A 183 -11.80 -14.29 -15.20
CA SER A 183 -10.89 -14.18 -16.34
C SER A 183 -10.52 -12.73 -16.66
N ASP A 184 -11.46 -11.79 -16.54
CA ASP A 184 -11.22 -10.35 -16.64
C ASP A 184 -10.26 -9.87 -15.55
N LEU A 185 -10.53 -10.20 -14.28
CA LEU A 185 -9.66 -9.82 -13.15
C LEU A 185 -8.25 -10.38 -13.31
N ALA A 186 -8.13 -11.67 -13.67
CA ALA A 186 -6.84 -12.29 -13.92
C ALA A 186 -6.11 -11.66 -15.13
N GLY A 187 -6.85 -11.28 -16.17
CA GLY A 187 -6.34 -10.55 -17.33
C GLY A 187 -5.75 -9.20 -16.94
N ARG A 188 -6.49 -8.41 -16.14
CA ARG A 188 -6.04 -7.10 -15.63
C ARG A 188 -4.78 -7.20 -14.77
N ILE A 189 -4.68 -8.22 -13.91
CA ILE A 189 -3.48 -8.47 -13.11
C ILE A 189 -2.29 -8.81 -14.02
N ARG A 190 -2.45 -9.74 -14.96
CA ARG A 190 -1.38 -10.12 -15.91
C ARG A 190 -0.94 -8.94 -16.78
N PHE A 191 -1.87 -8.10 -17.23
CA PHE A 191 -1.54 -6.91 -18.00
C PHE A 191 -0.69 -5.93 -17.18
N ARG A 192 -1.03 -5.70 -15.91
CA ARG A 192 -0.22 -4.90 -14.99
C ARG A 192 1.17 -5.50 -14.78
N ASP A 193 1.28 -6.81 -14.64
CA ASP A 193 2.58 -7.43 -14.43
C ASP A 193 3.45 -7.34 -15.69
N ARG A 194 2.88 -7.57 -16.88
CA ARG A 194 3.57 -7.39 -18.17
C ARG A 194 4.04 -5.95 -18.39
N THR A 195 3.18 -4.97 -18.12
CA THR A 195 3.57 -3.54 -18.24
C THR A 195 4.66 -3.18 -17.23
N THR A 196 4.58 -3.69 -15.99
CA THR A 196 5.63 -3.44 -15.00
C THR A 196 6.97 -4.08 -15.38
N ALA A 197 6.94 -5.25 -16.05
CA ALA A 197 8.13 -5.93 -16.56
C ALA A 197 8.72 -5.20 -17.77
N ALA A 198 7.88 -4.71 -18.70
CA ALA A 198 8.32 -3.91 -19.85
C ALA A 198 9.04 -2.62 -19.42
N LEU A 199 8.61 -2.02 -18.30
CA LEU A 199 9.24 -0.81 -17.73
C LEU A 199 10.48 -1.09 -16.89
N ALA A 200 10.92 -2.36 -16.74
CA ALA A 200 12.07 -2.70 -15.90
C ALA A 200 13.37 -2.04 -16.39
N GLY A 201 13.59 -2.00 -17.71
CA GLY A 201 14.76 -1.35 -18.31
C GLY A 201 14.79 0.17 -18.07
N ALA A 202 13.66 0.84 -18.28
CA ALA A 202 13.53 2.28 -18.01
C ALA A 202 13.69 2.61 -16.51
N ARG A 203 13.24 1.73 -15.61
CA ARG A 203 13.47 1.90 -14.17
C ARG A 203 14.93 1.69 -13.80
N ALA A 204 15.63 0.75 -14.42
CA ALA A 204 17.04 0.49 -14.15
C ALA A 204 17.91 1.72 -14.48
N SER A 205 17.71 2.36 -15.63
CA SER A 205 18.43 3.58 -15.98
C SER A 205 18.06 4.78 -15.09
N ALA A 206 16.79 4.92 -14.71
CA ALA A 206 16.37 5.93 -13.75
C ALA A 206 17.04 5.73 -12.38
N VAL A 207 17.17 4.49 -11.90
CA VAL A 207 17.91 4.16 -10.68
C VAL A 207 19.38 4.57 -10.85
N LEU A 208 20.05 4.19 -11.95
CA LEU A 208 21.44 4.56 -12.21
C LEU A 208 21.65 6.09 -12.19
N LEU A 209 20.84 6.84 -12.94
CA LEU A 209 20.90 8.31 -12.95
C LEU A 209 20.64 8.92 -11.57
N SER A 210 19.70 8.35 -10.81
CA SER A 210 19.41 8.81 -9.44
C SER A 210 20.51 8.47 -8.42
N THR A 211 21.36 7.47 -8.71
CA THR A 211 22.51 7.11 -7.85
C THR A 211 23.76 7.94 -8.15
N LEU A 212 23.83 8.60 -9.31
CA LEU A 212 24.98 9.39 -9.73
C LEU A 212 25.39 10.51 -8.74
N PRO A 213 24.47 11.28 -8.13
CA PRO A 213 24.83 12.28 -7.13
C PRO A 213 25.52 11.71 -5.89
N LEU A 214 25.16 10.48 -5.49
CA LEU A 214 25.78 9.79 -4.35
C LEU A 214 27.21 9.38 -4.69
N LEU A 215 27.44 8.90 -5.92
CA LEU A 215 28.80 8.63 -6.42
C LEU A 215 29.64 9.91 -6.48
N GLY A 216 29.07 11.02 -6.93
CA GLY A 216 29.73 12.33 -6.94
C GLY A 216 30.16 12.79 -5.54
N LEU A 217 29.28 12.63 -4.54
CA LEU A 217 29.61 12.93 -3.14
C LEU A 217 30.72 12.02 -2.59
N ALA A 218 30.70 10.72 -2.93
CA ALA A 218 31.73 9.78 -2.52
C ALA A 218 33.10 10.14 -3.12
N LEU A 219 33.14 10.46 -4.42
CA LEU A 219 34.36 10.90 -5.10
C LEU A 219 34.88 12.22 -4.52
N GLY A 220 34.01 13.19 -4.26
CA GLY A 220 34.40 14.45 -3.61
C GLY A 220 34.98 14.27 -2.21
N HIS A 221 34.52 13.27 -1.45
CA HIS A 221 35.10 12.93 -0.15
C HIS A 221 36.49 12.30 -0.26
N LEU A 222 36.70 11.39 -1.23
CA LEU A 222 38.02 10.79 -1.52
C LEU A 222 39.06 11.83 -1.97
N MET A 223 38.60 12.89 -2.64
CA MET A 223 39.45 14.03 -3.02
C MET A 223 39.77 14.98 -1.85
N HIS A 224 39.45 14.60 -0.61
CA HIS A 224 39.66 15.41 0.61
C HIS A 224 38.94 16.78 0.59
N ALA A 225 37.93 16.97 -0.26
CA ALA A 225 37.15 18.22 -0.32
C ALA A 225 36.21 18.42 0.89
N ALA A 226 36.19 17.46 1.83
CA ALA A 226 35.36 17.44 3.03
C ALA A 226 33.90 17.94 2.83
N PRO A 227 33.16 17.46 1.80
CA PRO A 227 31.83 17.99 1.47
C PRO A 227 30.83 17.85 2.62
N LEU A 228 30.93 16.76 3.41
CA LEU A 228 30.11 16.53 4.59
C LEU A 228 30.39 17.57 5.69
N HIS A 229 31.64 18.03 5.83
CA HIS A 229 31.98 19.08 6.78
C HIS A 229 31.31 20.40 6.36
N VAL A 230 31.37 20.77 5.08
CA VAL A 230 30.71 21.99 4.55
C VAL A 230 29.18 21.93 4.68
N LEU A 231 28.59 20.74 4.51
CA LEU A 231 27.15 20.49 4.61
C LEU A 231 26.63 20.53 6.06
N LEU A 232 27.41 20.04 7.02
CA LEU A 232 27.03 19.93 8.43
C LEU A 232 27.47 21.13 9.28
N THR A 233 28.36 21.98 8.77
CA THR A 233 28.78 23.22 9.45
C THR A 233 27.74 24.32 9.25
N PRO A 234 27.43 25.14 10.27
CA PRO A 234 26.60 26.34 10.11
C PRO A 234 27.13 27.25 8.99
N GLY A 235 26.28 27.59 8.01
CA GLY A 235 26.68 28.35 6.82
C GLY A 235 25.89 27.94 5.57
N PRO A 236 26.48 27.91 4.36
CA PRO A 236 25.75 27.57 3.13
C PRO A 236 25.16 26.14 3.15
N GLY A 237 25.75 25.22 3.92
CA GLY A 237 25.25 23.86 4.13
C GLY A 237 23.84 23.79 4.73
N THR A 238 23.44 24.81 5.50
CA THR A 238 22.10 24.88 6.11
C THR A 238 20.97 24.98 5.06
N LEU A 239 21.25 25.57 3.90
CA LEU A 239 20.31 25.66 2.77
C LEU A 239 20.54 24.57 1.73
N LEU A 240 21.80 24.23 1.44
CA LEU A 240 22.16 23.29 0.37
C LEU A 240 21.70 21.85 0.67
N LEU A 241 21.79 21.43 1.93
CA LEU A 241 21.44 20.08 2.38
C LEU A 241 19.93 19.78 2.26
N PRO A 242 19.00 20.63 2.77
CA PRO A 242 17.58 20.42 2.55
C PRO A 242 17.19 20.59 1.07
N LEU A 243 17.84 21.48 0.33
CA LEU A 243 17.54 21.68 -1.10
C LEU A 243 17.88 20.43 -1.92
N GLY A 244 19.07 19.85 -1.74
CA GLY A 244 19.47 18.61 -2.40
C GLY A 244 18.59 17.43 -1.99
N THR A 245 18.24 17.35 -0.70
CA THR A 245 17.33 16.32 -0.19
C THR A 245 15.94 16.45 -0.79
N ALA A 246 15.42 17.67 -0.90
CA ALA A 246 14.14 17.96 -1.54
C ALA A 246 14.17 17.55 -3.02
N LEU A 247 15.25 17.83 -3.75
CA LEU A 247 15.41 17.44 -5.15
C LEU A 247 15.38 15.91 -5.31
N ILE A 248 16.11 15.17 -4.48
CA ILE A 248 16.13 13.70 -4.48
C ILE A 248 14.74 13.15 -4.13
N CYS A 249 14.11 13.67 -3.07
CA CYS A 249 12.78 13.24 -2.65
C CYS A 249 11.74 13.51 -3.75
N THR A 250 11.81 14.65 -4.41
CA THR A 250 10.94 15.03 -5.53
C THR A 250 11.15 14.08 -6.71
N GLY A 251 12.40 13.80 -7.08
CA GLY A 251 12.70 12.84 -8.15
C GLY A 251 12.16 11.43 -7.87
N LEU A 252 12.30 10.95 -6.62
CA LEU A 252 11.75 9.65 -6.21
C LEU A 252 10.21 9.63 -6.24
N LEU A 253 9.56 10.69 -5.75
CA LEU A 253 8.11 10.80 -5.77
C LEU A 253 7.56 10.91 -7.20
N TRP A 254 8.28 11.59 -8.08
CA TRP A 254 7.92 11.71 -9.49
C TRP A 254 8.10 10.40 -10.25
N ALA A 255 9.19 9.67 -10.02
CA ALA A 255 9.40 8.34 -10.59
C ALA A 255 8.34 7.32 -10.13
N ASP A 256 7.96 7.38 -8.84
CA ASP A 256 6.85 6.58 -8.31
C ASP A 256 5.52 7.01 -8.94
N ALA A 257 5.29 8.32 -9.15
CA ALA A 257 4.07 8.84 -9.77
C ALA A 257 3.91 8.36 -11.22
N ILE A 258 4.95 8.47 -12.05
CA ILE A 258 4.96 7.97 -13.44
C ILE A 258 4.69 6.46 -13.45
N THR A 259 5.34 5.73 -12.54
CA THR A 259 5.15 4.29 -12.41
C THR A 259 3.70 3.93 -12.01
N SER A 260 3.06 4.78 -11.22
CA SER A 260 1.67 4.58 -10.77
C SER A 260 0.61 5.05 -11.78
N GLN A 261 0.99 5.87 -12.77
CA GLN A 261 0.10 6.40 -13.81
C GLN A 261 -0.09 5.46 -15.00
N VAL A 262 0.46 4.24 -14.98
CA VAL A 262 0.10 3.22 -15.96
C VAL A 262 -1.41 2.95 -15.80
N PRO A 263 -2.26 3.30 -16.79
CA PRO A 263 -3.69 3.38 -16.60
C PRO A 263 -4.34 2.03 -16.28
N THR A 264 -5.41 2.10 -15.47
CA THR A 264 -6.45 1.09 -15.28
C THR A 264 -7.28 0.85 -16.52
#